data_AF-A0AAD3NKX7-F1
#
_entry.id   AF-A0AAD3NKX7-F1
#
_cell.length_a   1.000
_cell.length_b   1.000
_cell.length_c   1.000
_cell.angle_alpha   90.00
_cell.angle_beta   90.00
_cell.angle_gamma   90.00
#
_symmetry.space_group_name_H-M   'P 1'
#
loop_
_entity.id
_entity.type
_entity.pdbx_description
1 polymer ?
#
loop_
_entity_poly.entity_id
_entity_poly.type
_entity_poly.pdbx_seq_one_letter_code
_entity_poly.pdbx_strand_id
1 'polypeptide(L)'
;MDSGWVEAHLVPELEQSEPPLRLCLHKRDFVPGGWIMDNIMDAIEKSHKTLFILSQHFVRSEWCKYELDFTHFRLFDQNDDAVVLILLEPIDKKTIPRKFCKLRRVMNSRTYLEWPDDENQINRFWQSLRTAIQRPVTDNDKLNLLTSTTNLVI
;
A
#
# COMPACT_ATOMS: atom_id res chain seq x y z
N MET A 1 -3.80 10.85 12.65
CA MET A 1 -3.38 11.02 11.23
C MET A 1 -2.66 9.75 10.84
N ASP A 2 -3.02 9.18 9.69
CA ASP A 2 -2.53 7.88 9.20
C ASP A 2 -0.99 7.83 9.12
N SER A 3 -0.35 8.97 8.81
CA SER A 3 1.10 9.08 8.76
C SER A 3 1.80 8.75 10.08
N GLY A 4 1.17 9.04 11.22
CA GLY A 4 1.75 8.72 12.53
C GLY A 4 1.83 7.21 12.77
N TRP A 5 0.82 6.46 12.32
CA TRP A 5 0.87 5.00 12.38
C TRP A 5 1.92 4.43 11.42
N VAL A 6 2.00 4.96 10.20
CA VAL A 6 3.00 4.55 9.19
C VAL A 6 4.42 4.72 9.73
N GLU A 7 4.73 5.90 10.26
CA GLU A 7 6.08 6.21 10.78
C GLU A 7 6.43 5.40 12.04
N ALA A 8 5.44 5.17 12.92
CA ALA A 8 5.69 4.48 14.20
C ALA A 8 5.68 2.95 14.10
N HIS A 9 4.96 2.36 13.13
CA HIS A 9 4.76 0.90 13.05
C HIS A 9 5.24 0.33 11.71
N LEU A 10 4.69 0.81 10.59
CA LEU A 10 4.96 0.22 9.26
C LEU A 10 6.41 0.38 8.84
N VAL A 11 6.97 1.59 9.00
CA VAL A 11 8.33 1.90 8.57
C VAL A 11 9.36 1.07 9.35
N PRO A 12 9.34 1.02 10.70
CA PRO A 12 10.24 0.15 11.45
C PRO A 12 10.11 -1.33 11.07
N GLU A 13 8.88 -1.85 10.95
CA GLU A 13 8.65 -3.28 10.69
C GLU A 13 9.14 -3.76 9.32
N LEU A 14 9.20 -2.87 8.33
CA LEU A 14 9.64 -3.19 6.97
C LEU A 14 11.07 -2.76 6.67
N GLU A 15 11.52 -1.59 7.14
CA GLU A 15 12.90 -1.12 6.90
C GLU A 15 13.92 -1.82 7.81
N GLN A 16 13.49 -2.36 8.97
CA GLN A 16 14.35 -3.11 9.90
C GLN A 16 14.13 -4.63 9.82
N SER A 17 13.35 -5.12 8.84
CA SER A 17 13.21 -6.56 8.63
C SER A 17 14.51 -7.18 8.11
N GLU A 18 14.59 -8.51 8.15
CA GLU A 18 15.68 -9.26 7.52
C GLU A 18 15.11 -10.13 6.38
N PRO A 19 15.43 -9.82 5.10
CA PRO A 19 16.19 -8.66 4.63
C PRO A 19 15.40 -7.34 4.75
N PRO A 20 16.08 -6.17 4.83
CA PRO A 20 15.41 -4.88 4.95
C PRO A 20 14.77 -4.48 3.63
N LEU A 21 13.54 -3.96 3.71
CA LEU A 21 12.83 -3.43 2.55
C LEU A 21 13.05 -1.93 2.44
N ARG A 22 13.11 -1.43 1.21
CA ARG A 22 13.15 0.01 0.98
C ARG A 22 11.73 0.53 0.82
N LEU A 23 11.41 1.64 1.48
CA LEU A 23 10.11 2.29 1.33
C LEU A 23 10.26 3.63 0.60
N CYS A 24 9.32 3.91 -0.30
CA CYS A 24 9.10 5.25 -0.86
C CYS A 24 7.87 5.85 -0.17
N LEU A 25 8.06 6.91 0.60
CA LEU A 25 7.00 7.58 1.35
C LEU A 25 6.71 8.95 0.74
N HIS A 26 5.43 9.25 0.55
CA HIS A 26 4.99 10.51 -0.06
C HIS A 26 5.52 11.78 0.63
N LYS A 27 5.72 11.76 1.96
CA LYS A 27 6.25 12.91 2.73
C LYS A 27 7.77 13.02 2.70
N ARG A 28 8.47 11.94 2.39
CA ARG A 28 9.93 11.82 2.53
C ARG A 28 10.65 11.87 1.19
N ASP A 29 10.11 11.16 0.19
CA ASP A 29 10.84 10.81 -1.03
C ASP A 29 10.31 11.55 -2.27
N PHE A 30 9.19 12.26 -2.17
CA PHE A 30 8.62 13.00 -3.30
C PHE A 30 9.38 14.31 -3.55
N VAL A 31 9.54 14.65 -4.82
CA VAL A 31 10.27 15.84 -5.27
C VAL A 31 9.44 17.09 -4.97
N PRO A 32 9.95 18.03 -4.15
CA PRO A 32 9.25 19.28 -3.87
C PRO A 32 9.06 20.12 -5.14
N GLY A 33 7.90 20.77 -5.26
CA GLY A 33 7.59 21.65 -6.40
C GLY A 33 7.12 20.94 -7.67
N GLY A 34 7.16 19.60 -7.71
CA GLY A 34 6.51 18.80 -8.76
C GLY A 34 5.03 18.53 -8.48
N TRP A 35 4.30 18.06 -9.49
CA TRP A 35 2.91 17.63 -9.31
C TRP A 35 2.87 16.37 -8.44
N ILE A 36 1.91 16.30 -7.51
CA ILE A 36 1.77 15.14 -6.61
C ILE A 36 1.51 13.85 -7.39
N MET A 37 0.70 13.92 -8.44
CA MET A 37 0.39 12.76 -9.26
C MET A 37 1.60 12.25 -10.03
N ASP A 38 2.45 13.14 -10.57
CA ASP A 38 3.68 12.75 -11.25
C ASP A 38 4.62 12.00 -10.31
N ASN A 39 4.82 12.52 -9.09
CA ASN A 39 5.62 11.84 -8.07
C ASN A 39 5.09 10.44 -7.72
N ILE A 40 3.77 10.30 -7.63
CA ILE A 40 3.11 9.02 -7.35
C ILE A 40 3.32 8.06 -8.52
N MET A 41 3.09 8.49 -9.76
CA MET A 41 3.27 7.65 -10.95
C MET A 41 4.72 7.16 -11.05
N ASP A 42 5.68 8.07 -10.91
CA ASP A 42 7.10 7.76 -10.87
C ASP A 42 7.46 6.75 -9.77
N ALA A 43 6.87 6.91 -8.59
CA ALA A 43 7.13 6.02 -7.47
C ALA A 43 6.50 4.63 -7.67
N ILE A 44 5.34 4.55 -8.32
CA ILE A 44 4.68 3.28 -8.66
C ILE A 44 5.53 2.51 -9.66
N GLU A 45 6.00 3.15 -10.73
CA GLU A 45 6.85 2.51 -11.75
C GLU A 45 8.18 1.99 -11.18
N LYS A 46 8.73 2.68 -10.17
CA LYS A 46 10.00 2.31 -9.52
C LYS A 46 9.80 1.33 -8.35
N SER A 47 8.56 1.01 -7.99
CA SER A 47 8.24 0.14 -6.86
C SER A 47 7.77 -1.24 -7.30
N HIS A 48 8.08 -2.23 -6.48
CA HIS A 48 7.61 -3.59 -6.70
C HIS A 48 6.16 -3.79 -6.24
N LYS A 49 5.83 -3.21 -5.09
CA LYS A 49 4.47 -3.18 -4.56
C LYS A 49 4.10 -1.76 -4.18
N THR A 50 2.82 -1.47 -4.26
CA THR A 50 2.20 -0.26 -3.72
C THR A 50 1.31 -0.66 -2.56
N LEU A 51 1.63 -0.14 -1.38
CA LEU A 51 0.90 -0.31 -0.14
C LEU A 51 -0.07 0.86 0.02
N PHE A 52 -1.38 0.59 0.01
CA PHE A 52 -2.41 1.59 0.27
C PHE A 52 -2.88 1.52 1.70
N ILE A 53 -2.76 2.62 2.43
CA ILE A 53 -3.21 2.75 3.82
C ILE A 53 -4.62 3.34 3.84
N LEU A 54 -5.62 2.47 3.95
CA LEU A 54 -7.02 2.83 3.97
C LEU A 54 -7.49 3.19 5.38
N SER A 55 -7.96 4.42 5.53
CA SER A 55 -8.67 4.96 6.69
C SER A 55 -9.93 5.71 6.25
N GLN A 56 -10.83 6.05 7.19
CA GLN A 56 -11.96 6.93 6.89
C GLN A 56 -11.47 8.31 6.43
N HIS A 57 -10.36 8.80 6.97
CA HIS A 57 -9.76 10.05 6.56
C HIS A 57 -9.33 9.98 5.09
N PHE A 58 -8.52 8.97 4.74
CA PHE A 58 -8.03 8.75 3.38
C PHE A 58 -9.15 8.66 2.34
N VAL A 59 -10.22 7.92 2.64
CA VAL A 59 -11.37 7.76 1.74
C VAL A 59 -12.11 9.09 1.51
N ARG A 60 -12.16 9.97 2.51
CA ARG A 60 -12.87 11.25 2.41
C ARG A 60 -12.05 12.34 1.72
N SER A 61 -10.73 12.40 1.94
CA SER A 61 -9.89 13.50 1.47
C SER A 61 -9.04 13.18 0.23
N GLU A 62 -8.51 11.95 0.12
CA GLU A 62 -7.47 11.63 -0.85
C GLU A 62 -7.95 10.68 -1.96
N TRP A 63 -8.81 9.72 -1.63
CA TRP A 63 -9.25 8.68 -2.58
C TRP A 63 -9.85 9.23 -3.88
N CYS A 64 -10.50 10.40 -3.83
CA CYS A 64 -11.08 11.00 -5.03
C CYS A 64 -10.03 11.32 -6.11
N LYS A 65 -8.80 11.69 -5.72
CA LYS A 65 -7.70 11.95 -6.65
C LYS A 65 -7.26 10.64 -7.31
N TYR A 66 -7.16 9.59 -6.48
CA TYR A 66 -6.68 8.27 -6.85
C TYR A 66 -7.64 7.46 -7.72
N GLU A 67 -8.97 7.57 -7.53
CA GLU A 67 -9.94 6.77 -8.27
C GLU A 67 -9.83 6.98 -9.79
N LEU A 68 -9.57 8.20 -10.26
CA LEU A 68 -9.45 8.49 -11.70
C LEU A 68 -8.06 8.12 -12.22
N ASP A 69 -7.01 8.59 -11.55
CA ASP A 69 -5.65 8.43 -12.06
C ASP A 69 -5.18 6.97 -12.01
N PHE A 70 -5.39 6.26 -10.89
CA PHE A 70 -5.05 4.83 -10.81
C PHE A 70 -5.96 3.94 -11.65
N THR A 71 -7.08 4.47 -12.13
CA THR A 71 -7.85 3.76 -13.15
C THR A 71 -7.11 3.66 -14.46
N HIS A 72 -6.43 4.72 -14.88
CA HIS A 72 -5.58 4.69 -16.06
C HIS A 72 -4.42 3.70 -15.90
N PHE A 73 -3.85 3.59 -14.70
CA PHE A 73 -2.73 2.69 -14.42
C PHE A 73 -3.11 1.25 -14.09
N ARG A 74 -4.42 0.91 -14.06
CA ARG A 74 -4.92 -0.45 -13.83
C ARG A 74 -4.53 -1.09 -12.49
N LEU A 75 -4.01 -0.31 -11.53
CA LEU A 75 -3.51 -0.76 -10.22
C LEU A 75 -4.49 -1.56 -9.37
N PHE A 76 -5.80 -1.42 -9.62
CA PHE A 76 -6.85 -2.14 -8.90
C PHE A 76 -7.60 -3.14 -9.77
N ASP A 77 -7.07 -3.50 -10.93
CA ASP A 77 -7.66 -4.55 -11.77
C ASP A 77 -7.47 -5.93 -11.12
N GLN A 78 -8.34 -6.89 -11.47
CA GLN A 78 -8.54 -8.15 -10.73
C GLN A 78 -7.32 -9.09 -10.63
N ASN A 79 -6.18 -8.72 -11.21
CA ASN A 79 -5.02 -9.60 -11.33
C ASN A 79 -3.70 -8.86 -11.06
N ASP A 80 -3.76 -7.71 -10.39
CA ASP A 80 -2.57 -6.91 -10.11
C ASP A 80 -2.00 -7.24 -8.73
N ASP A 81 -1.08 -8.20 -8.70
CA ASP A 81 -0.30 -8.51 -7.50
C ASP A 81 0.56 -7.32 -7.06
N ALA A 82 0.65 -6.22 -7.83
CA ALA A 82 1.42 -5.04 -7.46
C ALA A 82 0.80 -4.24 -6.30
N VAL A 83 -0.46 -4.46 -5.91
CA VAL A 83 -1.13 -3.65 -4.88
C VAL A 83 -1.50 -4.46 -3.64
N VAL A 84 -1.10 -3.95 -2.48
CA VAL A 84 -1.51 -4.46 -1.16
C VAL A 84 -2.27 -3.38 -0.43
N LEU A 85 -3.44 -3.75 0.10
CA LEU A 85 -4.32 -2.82 0.79
C LEU A 85 -4.29 -3.11 2.28
N ILE A 86 -4.07 -2.09 3.08
CA ILE A 86 -4.05 -2.16 4.54
C ILE A 86 -5.22 -1.32 5.07
N LEU A 87 -6.13 -1.92 5.79
CA LEU A 87 -7.26 -1.24 6.43
C LEU A 87 -6.89 -0.93 7.88
N LEU A 88 -6.60 0.33 8.19
CA LEU A 88 -6.21 0.75 9.54
C LEU A 88 -7.37 0.82 10.53
N GLU A 89 -8.54 1.15 10.01
CA GLU A 89 -9.76 1.26 10.81
C GLU A 89 -10.95 0.78 9.98
N PRO A 90 -11.99 0.20 10.61
CA PRO A 90 -13.19 -0.21 9.90
C PRO A 90 -13.84 0.96 9.15
N ILE A 91 -14.03 0.80 7.84
CA ILE A 91 -14.72 1.78 7.00
C ILE A 91 -16.12 1.26 6.71
N ASP A 92 -17.15 2.00 7.13
CA ASP A 92 -18.52 1.68 6.75
C ASP A 92 -18.69 1.85 5.24
N LYS A 93 -18.91 0.73 4.55
CA LYS A 93 -19.11 0.66 3.09
C LYS A 93 -20.26 1.53 2.60
N LYS A 94 -21.24 1.84 3.45
CA LYS A 94 -22.36 2.73 3.13
C LYS A 94 -21.93 4.19 3.00
N THR A 95 -20.86 4.57 3.69
CA THR A 95 -20.30 5.93 3.67
C THR A 95 -19.40 6.17 2.46
N ILE A 96 -18.94 5.12 1.79
CA ILE A 96 -18.12 5.22 0.58
C ILE A 96 -18.98 5.80 -0.56
N PRO A 97 -18.60 6.96 -1.14
CA PRO A 97 -19.33 7.55 -2.24
C PRO A 97 -19.57 6.58 -3.39
N ARG A 98 -20.77 6.61 -3.99
CA ARG A 98 -21.16 5.68 -5.07
C ARG A 98 -20.23 5.73 -6.28
N LYS A 99 -19.62 6.89 -6.53
CA LYS A 99 -18.66 7.13 -7.61
C LYS A 99 -17.32 6.39 -7.45
N PHE A 100 -16.97 5.95 -6.24
CA PHE A 100 -15.74 5.20 -5.97
C PHE A 100 -15.96 3.70 -6.22
N CYS A 101 -16.20 3.35 -7.49
CA CYS A 101 -16.53 2.00 -7.91
C CYS A 101 -15.41 1.01 -7.60
N LYS A 102 -14.14 1.40 -7.79
CA LYS A 102 -12.98 0.55 -7.54
C LYS A 102 -12.78 0.28 -6.06
N LEU A 103 -12.84 1.32 -5.22
CA LEU A 103 -12.78 1.15 -3.78
C LEU A 103 -13.89 0.22 -3.30
N ARG A 104 -15.13 0.43 -3.75
CA ARG A 104 -16.25 -0.43 -3.34
C ARG A 104 -16.04 -1.87 -3.77
N ARG A 105 -15.50 -2.12 -4.97
CA ARG A 105 -15.16 -3.47 -5.44
C ARG A 105 -14.15 -4.13 -4.50
N VAL A 106 -13.06 -3.43 -4.22
CA VAL A 106 -11.99 -3.85 -3.30
C VAL A 106 -12.52 -4.14 -1.89
N MET A 107 -13.31 -3.23 -1.34
CA MET A 107 -13.91 -3.41 -0.02
C MET A 107 -14.87 -4.60 0.03
N ASN A 108 -15.46 -4.99 -1.11
CA ASN A 108 -16.35 -6.14 -1.22
C ASN A 108 -15.61 -7.46 -1.46
N SER A 109 -14.45 -7.46 -2.10
CA SER A 109 -13.63 -8.67 -2.32
C SER A 109 -12.92 -9.15 -1.05
N ARG A 110 -12.80 -8.30 -0.02
CA ARG A 110 -12.07 -8.58 1.23
C ARG A 110 -10.59 -8.96 0.99
N THR A 111 -10.00 -8.40 -0.05
CA THR A 111 -8.59 -8.62 -0.43
C THR A 111 -7.68 -7.56 0.21
N TYR A 112 -7.95 -7.21 1.47
CA TYR A 112 -7.17 -6.24 2.25
C TYR A 112 -6.71 -6.88 3.56
N LEU A 113 -5.61 -6.38 4.11
CA LEU A 113 -5.10 -6.74 5.44
C LEU A 113 -5.66 -5.75 6.45
N GLU A 114 -6.41 -6.24 7.43
CA GLU A 114 -7.01 -5.41 8.48
C GLU A 114 -6.06 -5.29 9.67
N TRP A 115 -5.78 -4.07 10.11
CA TRP A 115 -5.01 -3.82 11.31
C TRP A 115 -5.82 -4.32 12.52
N PRO A 116 -5.27 -5.23 13.34
CA PRO A 116 -6.04 -5.85 14.40
C PRO A 116 -6.14 -4.96 15.65
N ASP A 117 -7.30 -5.00 16.31
CA ASP A 117 -7.50 -4.40 17.64
C ASP A 117 -6.85 -5.24 18.77
N ASP A 118 -6.66 -6.53 18.52
CA ASP A 118 -6.07 -7.49 19.47
C ASP A 118 -4.56 -7.61 19.25
N GLU A 119 -3.77 -7.29 20.27
CA GLU A 119 -2.31 -7.35 20.25
C GLU A 119 -1.78 -8.73 19.84
N ASN A 120 -2.50 -9.81 20.17
CA ASN A 120 -2.10 -11.17 19.83
C ASN A 120 -2.13 -11.44 18.31
N GLN A 121 -2.87 -10.63 17.55
CA GLN A 121 -3.04 -10.77 16.11
C GLN A 121 -2.10 -9.86 15.31
N ILE A 122 -1.44 -8.89 15.96
CA ILE A 122 -0.49 -7.97 15.31
C ILE A 122 0.63 -8.75 14.59
N ASN A 123 1.18 -9.77 15.25
CA ASN A 123 2.21 -10.63 14.63
C ASN A 123 1.72 -11.33 13.37
N ARG A 124 0.46 -11.79 13.37
CA ARG A 124 -0.14 -12.43 12.19
C ARG A 124 -0.34 -11.43 11.05
N PHE A 125 -0.79 -10.22 11.37
CA PHE A 125 -0.89 -9.13 10.40
C PHE A 125 0.45 -8.90 9.69
N TRP A 126 1.54 -8.76 10.47
CA TRP A 126 2.86 -8.53 9.88
C TRP A 126 3.37 -9.69 9.03
N GLN A 127 3.09 -10.94 9.44
CA GLN A 127 3.41 -12.11 8.63
C GLN A 127 2.65 -12.08 7.30
N SER A 128 1.34 -11.82 7.32
CA SER A 128 0.52 -11.71 6.12
C SER A 128 0.98 -10.56 5.21
N LEU A 129 1.35 -9.42 5.79
CA LEU A 129 1.90 -8.29 5.05
C LEU A 129 3.21 -8.65 4.35
N ARG A 130 4.15 -9.29 5.07
CA ARG A 130 5.41 -9.76 4.51
C ARG A 130 5.22 -10.76 3.38
N THR A 131 4.26 -11.68 3.51
CA THR A 131 3.91 -12.60 2.43
C THR A 131 3.32 -11.88 1.21
N ALA A 132 2.47 -10.87 1.42
CA ALA A 132 1.84 -10.12 0.32
C ALA A 132 2.85 -9.27 -0.47
N ILE A 133 3.90 -8.76 0.19
CA ILE A 133 4.93 -7.93 -0.43
C ILE A 133 6.09 -8.73 -1.04
N GLN A 134 6.29 -9.98 -0.62
CA GLN A 134 7.34 -10.86 -1.15
C GLN A 134 7.17 -11.11 -2.65
N ARG A 135 8.29 -11.15 -3.37
CA ARG A 135 8.32 -11.59 -4.78
C ARG A 135 8.05 -13.09 -4.86
N PRO A 136 7.29 -13.57 -5.87
CA PRO A 136 7.38 -14.97 -6.25
C PRO A 136 8.82 -15.23 -6.72
N VAL A 137 9.54 -16.09 -6.00
CA VAL A 137 10.93 -16.45 -6.35
C VAL A 137 10.91 -17.23 -7.65
N THR A 138 11.47 -16.65 -8.72
CA THR A 138 11.78 -17.39 -9.96
C THR A 138 13.20 -17.95 -9.90
N ASP A 139 13.42 -19.15 -10.43
CA ASP A 139 14.68 -19.93 -10.33
C ASP A 139 15.96 -19.18 -10.78
N ASN A 140 15.83 -18.06 -11.51
CA ASN A 140 16.95 -17.22 -11.95
C ASN A 140 17.43 -16.18 -10.92
N ASP A 141 16.75 -15.99 -9.78
CA ASP A 141 16.99 -14.83 -8.89
C ASP A 141 18.01 -15.05 -7.77
N LYS A 142 18.76 -16.16 -7.78
CA LYS A 142 19.83 -16.37 -6.78
C LYS A 142 20.92 -15.29 -6.80
N LEU A 143 20.99 -14.46 -7.86
CA LEU A 143 21.91 -13.32 -7.98
C LEU A 143 21.25 -11.95 -7.66
N ASN A 144 19.91 -11.86 -7.63
CA ASN A 144 19.16 -10.61 -7.44
C ASN A 144 18.59 -10.40 -6.03
N LEU A 145 18.82 -11.33 -5.10
CA LEU A 145 18.40 -11.26 -3.69
C LEU A 145 18.92 -10.03 -2.92
N LEU A 146 19.84 -9.26 -3.51
CA LEU A 146 20.40 -8.02 -2.96
C LEU A 146 19.77 -6.74 -3.54
N THR A 147 18.82 -6.85 -4.48
CA THR A 147 18.11 -5.67 -5.00
C THR A 147 17.08 -5.21 -3.98
N SER A 148 17.46 -4.21 -3.19
CA SER A 148 16.62 -3.51 -2.22
C SER A 148 15.29 -3.14 -2.90
N THR A 149 14.25 -3.91 -2.60
CA THR A 149 12.96 -3.81 -3.28
C THR A 149 12.23 -2.60 -2.71
N THR A 150 12.05 -1.57 -3.53
CA THR A 150 11.30 -0.36 -3.13
C THR A 150 9.82 -0.67 -3.14
N ASN A 151 9.12 -0.37 -2.05
CA ASN A 151 7.67 -0.44 -1.97
C ASN A 151 7.15 0.98 -1.70
N LEU A 152 6.20 1.44 -2.49
CA LEU A 152 5.56 2.73 -2.30
C LEU A 152 4.49 2.61 -1.22
N VAL A 153 4.44 3.57 -0.30
CA VAL A 153 3.35 3.70 0.68
C VAL A 153 2.53 4.95 0.33
N ILE A 154 1.24 4.74 0.07
CA ILE A 154 0.24 5.76 -0.26
C ILE A 154 -0.80 5.87 0.86
#